data_AF-A0A377ZI22-F1
#
_entry.id   AF-A0A377ZI22-F1
#
_cell.length_a   1.000
_cell.length_b   1.000
_cell.length_c   1.000
_cell.angle_alpha   90.00
_cell.angle_beta   90.00
_cell.angle_gamma   90.00
#
_symmetry.space_group_name_H-M   'P 1'
#
loop_
_entity.id
_entity.type
_entity.pdbx_description
1 polymer ?
#
loop_
_entity_poly.entity_id
_entity_poly.type
_entity_poly.pdbx_seq_one_letter_code
_entity_poly.pdbx_strand_id
1 'polypeptide(L)' 'MRLPKSALVTVYPLPDARLLMVVNIHAVNFSLGVDVYSKQLLPIGDQIAHHSGPVIMAGDFNAWSRPRMNALYRFGA' A
#
# COMPACT_ATOMS: atom_id res chain seq x y z
N MET A 1 8.66 -11.49 5.94
CA MET A 1 8.49 -10.96 4.57
C MET A 1 9.03 -9.54 4.56
N ARG A 2 10.02 -9.20 3.73
CA ARG A 2 10.66 -7.88 3.74
C ARG A 2 9.84 -6.97 2.82
N LEU A 3 9.18 -5.96 3.38
CA LEU A 3 8.49 -4.95 2.58
C LEU A 3 9.51 -4.23 1.70
N PRO A 4 9.16 -3.86 0.44
CA PRO A 4 10.03 -3.02 -0.35
C PRO A 4 10.29 -1.71 0.41
N LYS A 5 11.46 -1.08 0.23
CA LYS A 5 11.82 0.22 0.86
C LYS A 5 10.75 1.31 0.66
N SER A 6 9.84 1.11 -0.30
CA SER A 6 8.73 1.98 -0.67
C SER A 6 7.50 1.89 0.25
N ALA A 7 7.46 1.03 1.27
CA ALA A 7 6.34 1.00 2.20
C ALA A 7 6.72 0.57 3.61
N LEU A 8 6.09 1.19 4.61
CA LEU A 8 6.18 0.84 6.02
C LEU A 8 4.79 0.49 6.54
N VAL A 9 4.68 -0.66 7.21
CA VAL A 9 3.45 -1.15 7.83
C VAL A 9 3.63 -1.15 9.33
N THR A 10 2.71 -0.49 10.04
CA THR A 10 2.64 -0.50 11.50
C THR A 10 1.24 -0.93 11.94
N VAL A 11 1.15 -1.72 13.01
CA VAL A 11 -0.12 -2.16 13.58
C VAL A 11 -0.27 -1.57 14.98
N TYR A 12 -1.41 -0.95 15.24
CA TYR A 12 -1.76 -0.33 16.51
C TYR A 12 -2.99 -1.02 17.12
N PRO A 13 -2.98 -1.35 18.42
CA PRO A 13 -4.20 -1.80 19.10
C PRO A 13 -5.18 -0.63 19.27
N LEU A 14 -6.47 -0.89 19.07
CA LEU A 14 -7.56 0.04 19.35
C LEU A 14 -8.24 -0.30 20.68
N PRO A 15 -8.95 0.66 21.33
CA PRO A 15 -9.63 0.42 22.60
C PRO A 15 -10.70 -0.67 22.56
N ASP A 16 -11.26 -0.97 21.38
CA ASP A 16 -12.27 -2.01 21.16
C ASP A 16 -11.66 -3.38 20.78
N ALA A 17 -10.38 -3.59 21.12
CA ALA A 17 -9.60 -4.80 20.84
C ALA A 17 -9.35 -5.09 19.35
N ARG A 18 -9.77 -4.22 18.43
CA ARG A 18 -9.38 -4.32 17.02
C ARG A 18 -7.93 -3.88 16.83
N LEU A 19 -7.36 -4.29 15.69
CA LEU A 19 -6.04 -3.86 15.26
C LEU A 19 -6.19 -2.89 14.07
N LEU A 20 -5.62 -1.70 14.20
CA LEU A 20 -5.50 -0.73 13.11
C LEU A 20 -4.18 -0.93 12.38
N MET A 21 -4.23 -1.27 11.11
CA MET A 21 -3.07 -1.26 10.24
C MET A 21 -2.90 0.12 9.62
N VAL A 22 -1.72 0.72 9.77
CA VAL A 22 -1.33 1.96 9.10
C VAL A 22 -0.21 1.63 8.11
N VAL A 23 -0.48 1.88 6.84
CA VAL A 23 0.46 1.68 5.74
C VAL A 23 0.89 3.05 5.22
N ASN A 24 2.18 3.36 5.38
CA ASN A 24 2.81 4.54 4.80
C ASN A 24 3.54 4.15 3.50
N ILE A 25 3.09 4.69 2.36
CA ILE A 25 3.69 4.43 1.04
C ILE A 25 4.58 5.59 0.62
N HIS A 26 5.72 5.23 0.04
CA HIS A 26 6.54 6.11 -0.78
C HIS A 26 6.90 5.36 -2.06
N ALA A 27 6.03 5.44 -3.07
CA ALA A 27 6.24 4.77 -4.35
C ALA A 27 7.39 5.43 -5.12
N VAL A 28 8.23 4.64 -5.80
CA VAL A 28 9.40 5.18 -6.51
C VAL A 28 9.00 5.99 -7.75
N ASN A 29 9.76 7.05 -8.01
CA ASN A 29 9.60 7.98 -9.13
C ASN A 29 10.00 7.40 -10.50
N PHE A 30 10.99 6.50 -10.57
CA PHE A 30 11.67 6.13 -11.82
C PHE A 30 11.53 4.65 -12.18
N SER A 31 10.34 4.24 -12.58
CA SER A 31 10.16 3.02 -13.36
C SER A 31 9.39 3.34 -14.63
N LEU A 32 9.95 3.00 -15.79
CA LEU A 32 9.41 3.30 -17.12
C LEU A 32 8.03 2.68 -17.43
N GLY A 33 7.41 1.96 -16.48
CA GLY A 33 6.13 1.28 -16.70
C GLY A 33 5.33 1.02 -15.42
N VAL A 34 4.05 0.70 -15.61
CA VAL A 34 3.09 0.39 -14.53
C VAL A 34 3.41 -0.93 -13.83
N ASP A 35 4.17 -1.82 -14.46
CA ASP A 35 4.43 -3.17 -13.93
C ASP A 35 5.26 -3.14 -12.64
N VAL A 36 6.27 -2.28 -12.59
CA VAL A 36 7.09 -2.09 -11.39
C VAL A 36 6.25 -1.47 -10.28
N TYR A 37 5.38 -0.51 -10.64
CA TYR A 37 4.44 0.11 -9.70
C TYR A 37 3.46 -0.92 -9.11
N SER A 38 2.84 -1.75 -9.94
CA SER A 38 1.92 -2.81 -9.48
C SER A 38 2.65 -3.86 -8.64
N LYS A 39 3.87 -4.27 -9.01
CA LYS A 39 4.69 -5.20 -8.21
C LYS A 39 5.03 -4.68 -6.82
N GLN A 40 5.06 -3.35 -6.61
CA GLN A 40 5.28 -2.76 -5.29
C GLN A 40 4.03 -2.76 -4.42
N LEU A 41 2.86 -2.67 -5.03
CA LEU A 41 1.59 -2.71 -4.32
C LEU A 41 1.22 -4.14 -3.90
N LEU A 42 1.60 -5.16 -4.68
CA LEU A 42 1.25 -6.57 -4.41
C LEU A 42 1.61 -7.04 -2.97
N PRO A 43 2.88 -6.90 -2.49
CA PRO A 43 3.20 -7.32 -1.13
C PRO A 43 2.44 -6.57 -0.04
N ILE A 44 2.02 -5.33 -0.32
CA ILE A 44 1.21 -4.53 0.61
C ILE A 44 -0.23 -5.07 0.63
N GLY A 45 -0.78 -5.39 -0.55
CA GLY A 45 -2.07 -6.06 -0.68
C GLY A 45 -2.11 -7.38 0.07
N ASP A 46 -1.05 -8.19 -0.02
CA ASP A 46 -0.94 -9.43 0.74
C ASP A 46 -1.00 -9.18 2.26
N GLN A 47 -0.29 -8.17 2.78
CA GLN A 47 -0.36 -7.86 4.22
C GLN A 47 -1.76 -7.39 4.65
N ILE A 48 -2.41 -6.56 3.83
CA ILE A 48 -3.77 -6.09 4.07
C ILE A 48 -4.77 -7.26 4.07
N ALA A 49 -4.65 -8.20 3.13
CA ALA A 49 -5.53 -9.35 3.02
C ALA A 49 -5.47 -10.29 4.25
N HIS A 50 -4.33 -10.34 4.95
CA HIS A 50 -4.16 -11.13 6.18
C HIS A 50 -4.49 -10.34 7.46
N HIS A 51 -4.84 -9.06 7.35
CA HIS A 51 -5.14 -8.20 8.49
C HIS A 51 -6.64 -8.18 8.80
N SER A 52 -7.00 -8.41 10.06
CA SER A 52 -8.38 -8.30 10.54
C SER A 52 -8.55 -6.99 11.32
N GLY A 53 -9.15 -6.00 10.67
CA GLY A 53 -9.43 -4.70 11.29
C GLY A 53 -9.36 -3.54 10.29
N PRO A 54 -9.55 -2.30 10.76
CA PRO A 54 -9.45 -1.13 9.89
C PRO A 54 -8.03 -0.98 9.34
N VAL A 55 -7.96 -0.43 8.13
CA VAL A 55 -6.70 -0.12 7.43
C VAL A 55 -6.72 1.35 7.02
N ILE A 56 -5.64 2.06 7.33
CA ILE A 56 -5.36 3.39 6.78
C ILE A 56 -4.15 3.24 5.87
N MET A 57 -4.30 3.64 4.62
CA MET A 57 -3.21 3.70 3.66
C MET A 57 -3.02 5.14 3.20
N ALA A 58 -1.82 5.67 3.38
CA ALA A 58 -1.48 7.04 3.05
C ALA A 58 -0.01 7.17 2.61
N GLY A 59 0.34 8.32 2.05
CA GLY A 59 1.71 8.64 1.65
C GLY A 59 1.80 9.15 0.21
N ASP A 60 3.00 9.10 -0.37
CA ASP A 60 3.23 9.47 -1.76
C ASP A 60 3.03 8.25 -2.67
N PHE A 61 1.84 8.16 -3.26
CA PHE A 61 1.49 7.10 -4.21
C PHE A 61 2.12 7.31 -5.59
N ASN A 62 2.69 8.48 -5.88
CA ASN A 62 3.37 8.78 -7.13
C ASN A 62 2.53 8.47 -8.39
N ALA A 63 1.21 8.65 -8.33
CA ALA A 63 0.27 8.24 -9.37
C ALA A 63 0.01 9.34 -10.41
N TRP A 64 1.04 10.03 -10.89
CA TRP A 64 0.90 11.20 -11.78
C TRP A 64 0.37 10.89 -13.19
N SER A 65 0.36 9.62 -13.60
CA SER A 65 -0.14 9.19 -14.92
C SER A 65 -1.46 8.41 -14.82
N ARG A 66 -2.31 8.51 -15.85
CA ARG A 66 -3.58 7.77 -15.94
C ARG A 66 -3.42 6.26 -15.68
N PRO A 67 -2.41 5.56 -16.25
CA PRO A 67 -2.19 4.15 -15.94
C PRO A 67 -1.90 3.86 -14.46
N ARG A 68 -1.10 4.71 -13.79
CA ARG A 68 -0.78 4.55 -12.37
C ARG A 68 -1.98 4.85 -11.48
N MET A 69 -2.76 5.89 -11.79
CA MET A 69 -4.04 6.16 -11.11
C MET A 69 -5.00 4.97 -11.22
N ASN A 70 -5.16 4.40 -12.42
CA ASN A 70 -6.03 3.25 -12.63
C ASN A 70 -5.53 2.01 -11.87
N ALA A 71 -4.21 1.80 -11.79
CA ALA A 71 -3.64 0.73 -10.98
C ALA A 71 -3.90 0.94 -9.48
N LEU A 72 -3.78 2.18 -8.99
CA LEU A 72 -4.08 2.53 -7.61
C LEU A 72 -5.57 2.32 -7.27
N TYR A 73 -6.48 2.76 -8.14
CA TYR A 73 -7.91 2.55 -7.94
C TYR A 73 -8.29 1.07 -7.96
N ARG A 74 -7.71 0.28 -8.86
CA ARG A 74 -7.92 -1.19 -8.86
C ARG A 74 -7.36 -1.88 -7.63
N PHE A 75 -6.35 -1.30 -6.98
CA PHE A 75 -5.77 -1.86 -5.76
C PHE A 75 -6.66 -1.59 -4.53
N GLY A 76 -7.31 -0.43 -4.48
CA GLY A 76 -8.17 -0.04 -3.35
C GLY A 76 -9.65 -0.42 -3.46
N ALA A 77 -10.07 -0.96 -4.61
CA ALA A 77 -11.43 -1.48 -4.85
C ALA A 77 -11.54 -2.93 -4.38
#